data_AF-A0A3M2BBL4-F1
#
_entry.id   AF-A0A3M2BBL4-F1
#
_cell.length_a   1.000
_cell.length_b   1.000
_cell.length_c   1.000
_cell.angle_alpha   90.00
_cell.angle_beta   90.00
_cell.angle_gamma   90.00
#
_symmetry.space_group_name_H-M   'P 1'
#
loop_
_entity.id
_entity.type
_entity.pdbx_description
1 polymer ?
#
loop_
_entity_poly.entity_id
_entity_poly.type
_entity_poly.pdbx_seq_one_letter_code
_entity_poly.pdbx_strand_id
1 'polypeptide(L)'
;MKHKPYGWAVEQYGYGIFGIGKTKKEALLDANEWVGPGEKLDPEEVHGPDHRVDGDFRFVLVTKEVYDLVEQGYGDRWFDEDEDGVLYVDNE
;
A
#
# COMPACT_ATOMS: atom_id res chain seq x y z
N MET A 1 -19.00 -2.25 1.67
CA MET A 1 -19.30 -0.91 1.12
C MET A 1 -18.19 -0.57 0.14
N LYS A 2 -18.47 0.05 -1.03
CA LYS A 2 -17.42 0.42 -1.99
C LYS A 2 -16.81 1.76 -1.61
N HIS A 3 -15.49 1.80 -1.42
CA HIS A 3 -14.76 3.01 -1.09
C HIS A 3 -14.18 3.67 -2.34
N LYS A 4 -14.03 5.01 -2.28
CA LYS A 4 -13.47 5.77 -3.39
C LYS A 4 -11.94 5.79 -3.28
N PRO A 5 -11.20 5.26 -4.27
CA PRO A 5 -9.75 5.32 -4.26
C PRO A 5 -9.25 6.77 -4.42
N TYR A 6 -8.16 7.08 -3.72
CA TYR A 6 -7.50 8.39 -3.72
C TYR A 6 -6.02 8.31 -4.11
N GLY A 7 -5.38 7.16 -3.88
CA GLY A 7 -3.98 6.91 -4.19
C GLY A 7 -3.65 5.42 -4.30
N TRP A 8 -2.37 5.15 -4.45
CA TRP A 8 -1.76 3.83 -4.53
C TRP A 8 -0.81 3.62 -3.35
N ALA A 9 -0.69 2.38 -2.90
CA ALA A 9 0.30 1.94 -1.94
C ALA A 9 1.07 0.72 -2.46
N VAL A 10 2.30 0.55 -1.97
CA VAL A 10 3.02 -0.72 -1.95
C VAL A 10 2.83 -1.31 -0.56
N GLU A 11 2.07 -2.38 -0.48
CA GLU A 11 1.82 -3.11 0.77
C GLU A 11 2.61 -4.42 0.74
N GLN A 12 3.27 -4.75 1.85
CA GLN A 12 3.67 -6.11 2.14
C GLN A 12 2.49 -6.80 2.81
N TYR A 13 1.84 -7.71 2.08
CA TYR A 13 0.57 -8.30 2.52
C TYR A 13 0.73 -8.98 3.88
N GLY A 14 -0.10 -8.59 4.85
CA GLY A 14 -0.06 -9.08 6.24
C GLY A 14 0.85 -8.31 7.19
N TYR A 15 1.63 -7.34 6.70
CA TYR A 15 2.62 -6.60 7.50
C TYR A 15 2.36 -5.09 7.54
N GLY A 16 2.16 -4.44 6.39
CA GLY A 16 1.93 -3.00 6.34
C GLY A 16 2.24 -2.36 5.00
N ILE A 17 2.06 -1.04 4.95
CA ILE A 17 2.33 -0.20 3.78
C ILE A 17 3.75 0.36 3.88
N PHE A 18 4.55 0.08 2.85
CA PHE A 18 5.95 0.49 2.75
C PHE A 18 6.15 1.69 1.82
N GLY A 19 5.17 2.00 0.97
CA GLY A 19 5.21 3.23 0.19
C GLY A 19 3.84 3.69 -0.27
N ILE A 20 3.70 4.99 -0.51
CA ILE A 20 2.44 5.66 -0.84
C ILE A 20 2.63 6.66 -1.98
N GLY A 21 1.61 6.87 -2.82
CA GLY A 21 1.68 7.87 -3.89
C GLY A 21 0.39 8.06 -4.67
N LYS A 22 0.33 9.09 -5.53
CA LYS A 22 -0.82 9.30 -6.44
C LYS A 22 -0.81 8.35 -7.62
N THR A 23 0.34 7.76 -7.91
CA THR A 23 0.52 6.76 -8.96
C THR A 23 1.28 5.56 -8.41
N LYS A 24 1.17 4.40 -9.07
CA LYS A 24 1.99 3.21 -8.75
C LYS A 24 3.49 3.53 -8.76
N LYS A 25 3.93 4.38 -9.70
CA LYS A 25 5.33 4.81 -9.80
C LYS A 25 5.77 5.59 -8.57
N GLU A 26 4.94 6.52 -8.09
CA GLU A 26 5.24 7.29 -6.87
C GLU A 26 5.27 6.40 -5.64
N ALA A 27 4.28 5.51 -5.48
CA ALA A 27 4.25 4.57 -4.36
C ALA A 27 5.47 3.63 -4.35
N LEU A 28 5.93 3.17 -5.52
CA LEU A 28 7.14 2.36 -5.63
C LEU A 28 8.41 3.17 -5.33
N LEU A 29 8.48 4.43 -5.74
CA LEU A 29 9.62 5.30 -5.42
C LEU A 29 9.71 5.52 -3.90
N ASP A 30 8.59 5.81 -3.25
CA ASP A 30 8.50 5.96 -1.80
C ASP A 30 8.89 4.65 -1.07
N ALA A 31 8.38 3.50 -1.53
CA ALA A 31 8.76 2.20 -0.97
C ALA A 31 10.26 1.89 -1.08
N ASN A 32 10.89 2.32 -2.16
CA ASN A 32 12.33 2.18 -2.36
C ASN A 32 13.18 3.11 -1.45
N GLU A 33 12.59 4.05 -0.71
CA GLU A 33 13.32 4.80 0.31
C GLU A 33 13.54 3.97 1.59
N TRP A 34 12.75 2.91 1.78
CA TRP A 34 12.77 2.05 2.97
C TRP A 34 13.63 0.79 2.83
N VAL A 35 14.01 0.42 1.61
CA VAL A 35 14.89 -0.73 1.35
C VAL A 35 16.35 -0.39 1.67
N GLY A 36 17.13 -1.43 2.00
CA GLY A 36 18.53 -1.27 2.40
C GLY A 36 19.42 -0.67 1.28
N PRO A 37 20.60 -0.12 1.63
CA PRO A 37 21.53 0.39 0.63
C PRO A 37 21.89 -0.65 -0.43
N GLY A 38 21.57 -0.36 -1.70
CA GLY A 38 21.85 -1.24 -2.83
C GLY A 38 20.72 -2.22 -3.17
N GLU A 39 19.66 -2.25 -2.36
CA GLU A 39 18.43 -2.97 -2.68
C GLU A 39 17.44 -2.04 -3.38
N LYS A 40 16.62 -2.61 -4.27
CA LYS A 40 15.47 -1.95 -4.88
C LYS A 40 14.38 -3.00 -5.09
N LEU A 41 13.14 -2.62 -4.79
CA LEU A 41 11.98 -3.37 -5.24
C LEU A 41 11.91 -3.26 -6.77
N ASP A 42 12.02 -4.39 -7.44
CA ASP A 42 11.74 -4.46 -8.87
C ASP A 42 10.21 -4.29 -9.07
N PRO A 43 9.75 -3.37 -9.93
CA PRO A 43 8.33 -3.26 -10.25
C PRO A 43 7.69 -4.58 -10.70
N GLU A 44 8.44 -5.52 -11.29
CA GLU A 44 7.95 -6.84 -11.70
C GLU A 44 7.73 -7.79 -10.52
N GLU A 45 8.36 -7.53 -9.37
CA GLU A 45 8.19 -8.26 -8.11
C GLU A 45 7.06 -7.69 -7.24
N VAL A 46 6.48 -6.54 -7.62
CA VAL A 46 5.32 -5.96 -6.94
C VAL A 46 4.03 -6.36 -7.66
N HIS A 47 3.28 -7.26 -7.04
CA HIS A 47 2.12 -7.88 -7.64
C HIS A 47 0.89 -6.95 -7.72
N GLY A 48 -0.17 -7.44 -8.38
CA GLY A 48 -1.47 -6.76 -8.40
C GLY A 48 -2.23 -6.87 -7.07
N PRO A 49 -3.32 -6.11 -6.89
CA PRO A 49 -4.07 -6.04 -5.63
C PRO A 49 -4.65 -7.39 -5.19
N ASP A 50 -5.00 -8.26 -6.15
CA ASP A 50 -5.56 -9.59 -5.90
C ASP A 50 -4.53 -10.61 -5.36
N HIS A 51 -3.24 -10.27 -5.36
CA HIS A 51 -2.17 -11.16 -4.90
C HIS A 51 -2.04 -11.13 -3.38
N ARG A 52 -2.70 -12.08 -2.71
CA ARG A 52 -2.80 -12.16 -1.24
C ARG A 52 -1.93 -13.28 -0.66
N VAL A 53 -0.64 -13.21 -0.91
CA VAL A 53 0.36 -14.13 -0.35
C VAL A 53 1.11 -13.42 0.76
N ASP A 54 1.11 -14.00 1.96
CA ASP A 54 1.71 -13.40 3.16
C ASP A 54 3.20 -13.07 2.92
N GLY A 55 3.58 -11.82 3.16
CA GLY A 55 4.95 -11.33 2.98
C GLY A 55 5.30 -10.84 1.58
N ASP A 56 4.48 -11.08 0.56
CA ASP A 56 4.72 -10.58 -0.80
C ASP A 56 4.29 -9.11 -0.94
N PHE A 57 5.00 -8.38 -1.81
CA PHE A 57 4.65 -7.00 -2.12
C PHE A 57 3.55 -6.92 -3.18
N ARG A 58 2.54 -6.06 -2.93
CA ARG A 58 1.45 -5.80 -3.87
C ARG A 58 1.14 -4.31 -4.01
N PHE A 59 0.67 -3.92 -5.18
CA PHE A 59 0.05 -2.62 -5.41
C PHE A 59 -1.42 -2.66 -5.01
N VAL A 60 -1.80 -1.81 -4.07
CA VAL A 60 -3.20 -1.66 -3.64
C VAL A 60 -3.66 -0.22 -3.80
N LEU A 61 -4.97 -0.07 -3.94
CA LEU A 61 -5.62 1.24 -3.90
C LEU A 61 -5.93 1.60 -2.45
N VAL A 62 -5.90 2.88 -2.14
CA VAL A 62 -6.19 3.38 -0.79
C VAL A 62 -7.19 4.52 -0.84
N THR A 63 -7.99 4.66 0.20
CA THR A 63 -8.80 5.86 0.46
C THR A 63 -7.95 7.07 0.85
N LYS A 64 -8.55 8.26 0.90
CA LYS A 64 -7.85 9.47 1.35
C LYS A 64 -7.41 9.37 2.81
N GLU A 65 -8.22 8.79 3.68
CA GLU A 65 -7.89 8.67 5.10
C GLU A 65 -6.67 7.77 5.31
N VAL A 66 -6.63 6.61 4.65
CA VAL A 66 -5.46 5.72 4.66
C VAL A 66 -4.22 6.43 4.15
N TYR A 67 -4.33 7.11 3.00
CA TYR A 67 -3.23 7.86 2.41
C TYR A 67 -2.65 8.90 3.39
N ASP A 68 -3.50 9.73 3.99
CA ASP A 68 -3.08 10.79 4.91
C ASP A 68 -2.44 10.21 6.19
N LEU A 69 -2.85 9.02 6.64
CA LEU A 69 -2.28 8.34 7.81
C LEU A 69 -0.92 7.71 7.52
N VAL A 70 -0.74 7.12 6.34
CA VAL A 70 0.56 6.60 5.91
C VAL A 70 1.58 7.74 5.74
N GLU A 71 1.19 8.89 5.18
CA GLU A 71 2.05 10.09 5.11
C GLU A 71 2.48 10.61 6.49
N GLN A 72 1.71 10.30 7.54
CA GLN A 72 2.05 10.64 8.93
C GLN A 72 2.90 9.58 9.64
N GLY A 73 3.29 8.51 8.94
CA GLY A 73 4.12 7.43 9.47
C GLY A 73 3.36 6.28 10.10
N TYR A 74 2.04 6.18 9.92
CA TYR A 74 1.22 5.07 10.43
C TYR A 74 1.03 3.97 9.37
N GLY A 75 2.08 3.59 8.65
CA GLY A 75 2.02 2.56 7.60
C GLY A 75 1.95 1.12 8.13
N ASP A 76 2.36 0.89 9.38
CA ASP A 76 2.45 -0.39 10.07
C ASP A 76 1.16 -0.82 10.79
N ARG A 77 0.13 0.01 10.74
CA ARG A 77 -1.16 -0.27 11.37
C ARG A 77 -2.02 -1.20 10.50
N TRP A 78 -3.03 -1.80 11.13
CA TRP A 78 -4.06 -2.54 10.42
C TRP A 78 -5.00 -1.60 9.64
N PHE A 79 -5.34 -2.01 8.42
CA PHE A 79 -6.34 -1.36 7.56
C PHE A 79 -7.28 -2.43 7.03
N ASP A 80 -8.56 -2.11 6.88
CA ASP A 80 -9.51 -3.02 6.27
C ASP A 80 -9.51 -2.87 4.74
N GLU A 81 -9.90 -3.93 4.05
CA GLU A 81 -9.93 -4.01 2.59
C GLU A 81 -11.38 -4.27 2.15
N ASP A 82 -11.88 -3.48 1.20
CA ASP A 82 -13.21 -3.72 0.64
C ASP A 82 -13.22 -4.78 -0.48
N GLU A 83 -14.40 -5.03 -1.05
CA GLU A 83 -14.57 -6.05 -2.10
C GLU A 83 -13.79 -5.73 -3.40
N ASP A 84 -13.41 -4.48 -3.62
CA ASP A 84 -12.66 -4.03 -4.80
C ASP A 84 -11.14 -3.94 -4.48
N GLY A 85 -10.72 -4.36 -3.29
CA GLY A 85 -9.32 -4.34 -2.87
C GLY A 85 -8.81 -2.96 -2.46
N VAL A 86 -9.72 -2.04 -2.10
CA VAL A 86 -9.35 -0.69 -1.63
C VAL A 86 -9.17 -0.72 -0.12
N LEU A 87 -8.00 -0.27 0.36
CA LEU A 87 -7.74 -0.13 1.79
C LEU A 87 -8.44 1.10 2.37
N TYR A 88 -9.11 0.93 3.50
CA TYR A 88 -9.85 1.96 4.22
C TYR A 88 -9.63 1.85 5.74
N VAL A 89 -10.09 2.89 6.45
CA VAL A 89 -10.10 2.91 7.91
C VAL A 89 -11.50 2.54 8.37
N ASP A 90 -11.63 1.44 9.10
CA ASP A 90 -12.90 1.16 9.79
C ASP A 90 -13.01 2.06 11.02
N ASN A 91 -14.08 2.85 11.08
CA ASN A 91 -14.38 3.74 12.19
C ASN A 91 -15.60 3.16 12.91
N GLU A 92 -15.42 2.02 13.60
CA GLU A 92 -16.44 1.47 14.51
C GLU A 92 -16.79 2.43 15.66
#